data_AF-A0A1L9AX76-F1
#
_entry.id   AF-A0A1L9AX76-F1
#
_cell.length_a   1.000
_cell.length_b   1.000
_cell.length_c   1.000
_cell.angle_alpha   90.00
_cell.angle_beta   90.00
_cell.angle_gamma   90.00
#
_symmetry.space_group_name_H-M   'P 1'
#
loop_
_entity.id
_entity.type
_entity.pdbx_description
1 polymer ?
#
loop_
_entity_poly.entity_id
_entity_poly.type
_entity_poly.pdbx_seq_one_letter_code
_entity_poly.pdbx_strand_id
1 'polypeptide(L)'
;MHWHSHAKNAALLTVMLALSGLIGGDAHAQQCGPETPQTVEPPDDRMSDTRLLRRLVLGLTGTTPTVEQYEAMEAAATPEAREALLRSTLDDALASPKFYERMLRFGHEWIAVGAFTTGASGDAYQGDMSGHLFKCPTGTGIKHPGAYYHVNEFAASDKSSNQCKDQDADGNPAEPEVRSVEPWWAPGTWVEVLGKAGSNVTQVVDAKGQTLDCGIASGGYYDPMLPTGCGCGPNLVWCAPLTGLISKSNHDLGVQRRHPYEEPARLFAHLAWHDRPLSDLIIGNYSVGTNWLRALYVRFGRQMGSNALDANTTWWRPDADNAPRDPLHPVANDPQAWREFVVEDLEPFHLALTSNRARSGGLERTYHFDSRTTTEAPKGLPAAGVLTMIGAMSSFPRERVRAARFLEIFACQNFSPPPADVHFPPYEIDPATGGTCLHCHKTLDPAAISFKRWDFNPAQSYYVPWPFIPGVGRHRVTKDWLSGKYPYTGNTPGYRWKNAFLPNTVLTPVTPEQITANPEAVLLDTMPESYTLLGVHGDGTMGPLGFGKLLVRSGEFDRCVSRKLYAMFIGRELNPASEKRFIDKLAREFVARDRKLRPFIRYLFEQPELRRGL
;
A
#
# COMPACT_ATOMS: atom_id res chain seq x y z
N MET A 1 -4.68 39.92 -32.05
CA MET A 1 -6.13 39.85 -32.35
C MET A 1 -6.89 40.36 -31.15
N HIS A 2 -7.79 41.31 -31.38
CA HIS A 2 -8.33 42.28 -30.42
C HIS A 2 -9.20 41.69 -29.31
N TRP A 3 -9.06 42.27 -28.11
CA TRP A 3 -10.05 42.28 -27.04
C TRP A 3 -10.72 43.67 -27.00
N HIS A 4 -12.05 43.71 -27.03
CA HIS A 4 -12.89 44.87 -26.69
C HIS A 4 -13.56 44.58 -25.34
N SER A 5 -13.35 45.41 -24.32
CA SER A 5 -14.21 46.53 -23.92
C SER A 5 -15.64 46.11 -23.55
N HIS A 6 -16.02 46.28 -22.28
CA HIS A 6 -17.16 47.13 -21.90
C HIS A 6 -17.08 47.52 -20.43
N ALA A 7 -17.32 48.81 -20.20
CA ALA A 7 -17.31 49.49 -18.93
C ALA A 7 -18.68 50.14 -18.70
N LYS A 8 -19.00 50.30 -17.40
CA LYS A 8 -19.89 51.30 -16.78
C LYS A 8 -21.40 51.21 -17.04
N ASN A 9 -22.14 51.16 -15.93
CA ASN A 9 -23.18 52.16 -15.64
C ASN A 9 -23.35 52.31 -14.13
N ALA A 10 -23.39 53.57 -13.69
CA ALA A 10 -23.70 54.02 -12.34
C ALA A 10 -25.00 54.84 -12.41
N ALA A 11 -25.85 54.76 -11.38
CA ALA A 11 -26.86 55.78 -11.11
C ALA A 11 -27.21 55.82 -9.61
N LEU A 12 -27.09 57.03 -9.05
CA LEU A 12 -27.48 57.53 -7.72
C LEU A 12 -29.00 57.38 -7.46
N LEU A 13 -29.47 57.03 -6.25
CA LEU A 13 -29.65 57.79 -4.99
C LEU A 13 -30.91 58.69 -4.92
N THR A 14 -31.70 58.43 -3.85
CA THR A 14 -32.51 59.34 -2.99
C THR A 14 -34.01 59.51 -3.23
N VAL A 15 -34.71 59.76 -2.09
CA VAL A 15 -36.10 60.23 -1.82
C VAL A 15 -36.97 59.09 -1.21
N MET A 16 -37.59 59.15 -0.02
CA MET A 16 -37.91 60.24 0.92
C MET A 16 -38.15 59.67 2.34
N LEU A 17 -37.81 60.46 3.37
CA LEU A 17 -38.12 60.25 4.79
C LEU A 17 -39.27 61.20 5.16
N ALA A 18 -40.36 60.69 5.74
CA ALA A 18 -41.36 61.51 6.44
C ALA A 18 -42.12 60.70 7.52
N LEU A 19 -41.78 61.00 8.78
CA LEU A 19 -42.66 61.34 9.92
C LEU A 19 -43.91 60.48 10.22
N SER A 20 -43.80 59.70 11.30
CA SER A 20 -44.81 59.50 12.36
C SER A 20 -44.15 58.64 13.46
N GLY A 21 -44.07 58.98 14.75
CA GLY A 21 -44.92 59.86 15.56
C GLY A 21 -45.65 59.05 16.64
N LEU A 22 -44.91 58.61 17.67
CA LEU A 22 -45.29 58.30 19.07
C LEU A 22 -46.73 57.84 19.41
N ILE A 23 -46.88 56.57 19.83
CA ILE A 23 -47.63 56.06 21.01
C ILE A 23 -47.00 54.66 21.29
N GLY A 24 -46.39 54.31 22.42
CA GLY A 24 -46.85 54.44 23.80
C GLY A 24 -47.54 53.13 24.24
N GLY A 25 -46.78 52.05 24.43
CA GLY A 25 -47.28 50.79 24.97
C GLY A 25 -46.16 50.04 25.68
N ASP A 26 -46.21 50.03 27.01
CA ASP A 26 -45.31 49.28 27.88
C ASP A 26 -45.36 47.80 27.55
N ALA A 27 -44.44 47.33 26.71
CA ALA A 27 -44.14 45.92 26.59
C ALA A 27 -43.38 45.50 27.84
N HIS A 28 -44.12 45.05 28.85
CA HIS A 28 -43.56 44.28 29.95
C HIS A 28 -42.71 43.15 29.36
N ALA A 29 -41.38 43.28 29.49
CA ALA A 29 -40.46 42.19 29.31
C ALA A 29 -40.85 41.13 30.34
N GLN A 30 -41.62 40.14 29.88
CA GLN A 30 -41.95 38.97 30.63
C GLN A 30 -40.62 38.27 30.91
N GLN A 31 -40.13 38.45 32.14
CA GLN A 31 -39.00 37.71 32.69
C GLN A 31 -39.41 36.23 32.69
N CYS A 32 -39.11 35.52 31.60
CA CYS A 32 -39.05 34.08 31.62
C CYS A 32 -37.92 33.73 32.58
N GLY A 33 -38.26 33.38 33.82
CA GLY A 33 -37.31 32.71 34.71
C GLY A 33 -36.77 31.46 34.00
N PRO A 34 -35.53 31.03 34.29
CA PRO A 34 -35.01 29.79 33.74
C PRO A 34 -35.91 28.65 34.21
N GLU A 35 -36.80 28.21 33.32
CA GLU A 35 -37.56 26.99 33.53
C GLU A 35 -36.51 25.88 33.72
N THR A 36 -36.54 25.24 34.88
CA THR A 36 -35.61 24.15 35.18
C THR A 36 -35.81 23.12 34.06
N PRO A 37 -34.78 22.80 33.25
CA PRO A 37 -34.95 21.87 32.15
C PRO A 37 -35.60 20.62 32.71
N GLN A 38 -36.77 20.25 32.19
CA GLN A 38 -37.38 18.98 32.55
C GLN A 38 -36.31 17.91 32.37
N THR A 39 -35.99 17.19 33.44
CA THR A 39 -35.19 15.97 33.37
C THR A 39 -36.00 14.97 32.58
N VAL A 40 -35.91 15.05 31.26
CA VAL A 40 -36.35 13.99 30.36
C VAL A 40 -35.48 12.80 30.71
N GLU A 41 -36.08 11.78 31.35
CA GLU A 41 -35.42 10.50 31.49
C GLU A 41 -34.93 10.08 30.10
N PRO A 42 -33.63 9.76 29.93
CA PRO A 42 -33.13 9.26 28.67
C PRO A 42 -34.03 8.09 28.24
N PRO A 43 -34.57 8.09 27.01
CA PRO A 43 -35.43 6.99 26.58
C PRO A 43 -34.68 5.67 26.76
N ASP A 44 -35.37 4.64 27.27
CA ASP A 44 -34.84 3.28 27.33
C ASP A 44 -34.69 2.75 25.90
N ASP A 45 -33.54 3.06 25.31
CA ASP A 45 -33.15 2.75 23.94
C ASP A 45 -32.49 1.38 23.82
N ARG A 46 -32.62 0.53 24.85
CA ARG A 46 -31.97 -0.78 24.87
C ARG A 46 -32.53 -1.69 23.78
N MET A 47 -31.64 -2.26 22.98
CA MET A 47 -31.99 -3.25 21.97
C MET A 47 -32.38 -4.59 22.61
N SER A 48 -33.32 -5.30 21.96
CA SER A 48 -33.60 -6.70 22.29
C SER A 48 -32.37 -7.59 22.03
N ASP A 49 -32.30 -8.72 22.72
CA ASP A 49 -31.21 -9.69 22.56
C ASP A 49 -31.15 -10.25 21.12
N THR A 50 -32.29 -10.38 20.44
CA THR A 50 -32.36 -10.76 19.02
C THR A 50 -31.79 -9.69 18.07
N ARG A 51 -31.97 -8.40 18.38
CA ARG A 51 -31.33 -7.30 17.64
C ARG A 51 -29.82 -7.25 17.91
N LEU A 52 -29.40 -7.52 19.14
CA LEU A 52 -27.98 -7.66 19.50
C LEU A 52 -27.32 -8.82 18.76
N LEU A 53 -27.95 -9.99 18.74
CA LEU A 53 -27.50 -11.16 17.97
C LEU A 53 -27.33 -10.79 16.49
N ARG A 54 -28.32 -10.13 15.89
CA ARG A 54 -28.24 -9.67 14.49
C ARG A 54 -27.08 -8.71 14.26
N ARG A 55 -26.90 -7.71 15.13
CA ARG A 55 -25.79 -6.73 15.03
C ARG A 55 -24.44 -7.44 15.09
N LEU A 56 -24.27 -8.39 16.02
CA LEU A 56 -23.05 -9.16 16.20
C LEU A 56 -22.72 -10.00 14.96
N VAL A 57 -23.65 -10.85 14.52
CA VAL A 57 -23.38 -11.76 13.39
C VAL A 57 -23.16 -10.96 12.11
N LEU A 58 -24.00 -9.95 11.83
CA LEU A 58 -23.85 -9.11 10.64
C LEU A 58 -22.54 -8.31 10.65
N GLY A 59 -22.18 -7.73 11.80
CA GLY A 59 -20.97 -6.93 11.95
C GLY A 59 -19.70 -7.73 11.73
N LEU A 60 -19.65 -8.96 12.28
CA LEU A 60 -18.45 -9.80 12.29
C LEU A 60 -18.33 -10.74 11.11
N THR A 61 -19.45 -11.21 10.54
CA THR A 61 -19.45 -12.22 9.46
C THR A 61 -19.99 -11.67 8.15
N GLY A 62 -20.75 -10.57 8.19
CA GLY A 62 -21.46 -10.04 7.03
C GLY A 62 -22.69 -10.86 6.62
N THR A 63 -23.10 -11.85 7.41
CA THR A 63 -24.32 -12.64 7.19
C THR A 63 -25.34 -12.40 8.30
N THR A 64 -26.60 -12.76 8.07
CA THR A 64 -27.63 -12.72 9.12
C THR A 64 -27.52 -13.94 10.04
N PRO A 65 -27.99 -13.86 11.30
CA PRO A 65 -28.14 -15.05 12.13
C PRO A 65 -29.03 -16.10 11.45
N THR A 66 -28.76 -17.37 11.72
CA THR A 66 -29.60 -18.49 11.24
C THR A 66 -30.91 -18.56 12.04
N VAL A 67 -31.87 -19.34 11.53
CA VAL A 67 -33.15 -19.54 12.22
C VAL A 67 -32.92 -20.21 13.59
N GLU A 68 -32.04 -21.20 13.64
CA GLU A 68 -31.70 -21.95 14.86
C GLU A 68 -31.08 -21.03 15.93
N GLN A 69 -30.30 -20.03 15.52
CA GLN A 69 -29.73 -19.05 16.45
C GLN A 69 -30.82 -18.13 17.05
N TYR A 70 -31.84 -17.77 16.27
CA TYR A 70 -32.98 -17.02 16.80
C TYR A 70 -33.84 -17.87 17.73
N GLU A 71 -34.12 -19.12 17.36
CA GLU A 71 -34.87 -20.07 18.19
C GLU A 71 -34.15 -20.35 19.52
N ALA A 72 -32.82 -20.51 19.50
CA ALA A 72 -32.03 -20.65 20.72
C ALA A 72 -32.12 -19.42 21.63
N MET A 73 -32.11 -18.21 21.04
CA MET A 73 -32.25 -16.95 21.78
C MET A 73 -33.65 -16.79 22.40
N GLU A 74 -34.69 -17.24 21.70
CA GLU A 74 -36.08 -17.23 22.19
C GLU A 74 -36.30 -18.28 23.30
N ALA A 75 -35.73 -19.48 23.14
CA ALA A 75 -35.80 -20.55 24.11
C ALA A 75 -35.04 -20.27 25.42
N ALA A 76 -34.07 -19.36 25.39
CA ALA A 76 -33.33 -18.95 26.58
C ALA A 76 -34.22 -18.14 27.54
N ALA A 77 -34.63 -18.80 28.63
CA ALA A 77 -35.60 -18.29 29.59
C ALA A 77 -35.08 -17.17 30.51
N THR A 78 -33.76 -17.05 30.71
CA THR A 78 -33.17 -16.05 31.61
C THR A 78 -32.25 -15.07 30.87
N PRO A 79 -32.12 -13.82 31.37
CA PRO A 79 -31.16 -12.85 30.83
C PRO A 79 -29.72 -13.40 30.79
N GLU A 80 -29.31 -14.17 31.80
CA GLU A 80 -27.97 -14.76 31.90
C GLU A 80 -27.74 -15.81 30.81
N ALA A 81 -28.75 -16.63 30.51
CA ALA A 81 -28.66 -17.62 29.44
C ALA A 81 -28.54 -16.95 28.06
N ARG A 82 -29.27 -15.86 27.83
CA ARG A 82 -29.17 -15.06 26.59
C ARG A 82 -27.82 -14.38 26.44
N GLU A 83 -27.31 -13.82 27.53
CA GLU A 83 -25.97 -13.23 27.55
C GLU A 83 -24.88 -14.27 27.25
N ALA A 84 -25.01 -15.49 27.81
CA ALA A 84 -24.10 -16.59 27.50
C ALA A 84 -24.16 -16.99 26.01
N LEU A 85 -25.35 -17.04 25.42
CA LEU A 85 -25.53 -17.29 23.98
C LEU A 85 -24.87 -16.20 23.13
N LEU A 86 -25.04 -14.92 23.47
CA LEU A 86 -24.40 -13.82 22.76
C LEU A 86 -22.87 -13.91 22.83
N ARG A 87 -22.31 -14.25 24.00
CA ARG A 87 -20.85 -14.44 24.18
C ARG A 87 -20.33 -15.63 23.39
N SER A 88 -21.01 -16.77 23.42
CA SER A 88 -20.66 -17.93 22.59
C SER A 88 -20.69 -17.55 21.10
N THR A 89 -21.74 -16.86 20.67
CA THR A 89 -21.87 -16.43 19.27
C THR A 89 -20.77 -15.45 18.87
N LEU A 90 -20.33 -14.57 19.78
CA LEU A 90 -19.18 -13.69 19.56
C LEU A 90 -17.91 -14.50 19.27
N ASP A 91 -17.60 -15.48 20.12
CA ASP A 91 -16.40 -16.29 19.97
C ASP A 91 -16.47 -17.18 18.71
N ASP A 92 -17.62 -17.78 18.42
CA ASP A 92 -17.86 -18.56 17.19
C ASP A 92 -17.70 -17.69 15.94
N ALA A 93 -18.24 -16.47 15.95
CA ALA A 93 -18.08 -15.52 14.85
C ALA A 93 -16.61 -15.13 14.65
N LEU A 94 -15.88 -14.81 15.72
CA LEU A 94 -14.46 -14.44 15.68
C LEU A 94 -13.53 -15.60 15.27
N ALA A 95 -13.98 -16.85 15.41
CA ALA A 95 -13.27 -18.05 14.98
C ALA A 95 -13.67 -18.53 13.57
N SER A 96 -14.68 -17.91 12.93
CA SER A 96 -15.16 -18.31 11.62
C SER A 96 -14.31 -17.74 10.49
N PRO A 97 -14.04 -18.48 9.38
CA PRO A 97 -13.46 -17.91 8.17
C PRO A 97 -14.26 -16.70 7.61
N LYS A 98 -15.55 -16.59 7.93
CA LYS A 98 -16.37 -15.42 7.58
C LYS A 98 -15.91 -14.14 8.27
N PHE A 99 -15.32 -14.24 9.45
CA PHE A 99 -14.68 -13.09 10.09
C PHE A 99 -13.44 -12.63 9.32
N TYR A 100 -12.61 -13.55 8.83
CA TYR A 100 -11.50 -13.19 7.94
C TYR A 100 -12.01 -12.50 6.66
N GLU A 101 -13.04 -13.04 6.00
CA GLU A 101 -13.65 -12.40 4.82
C GLU A 101 -14.18 -10.99 5.14
N ARG A 102 -14.82 -10.81 6.30
CA ARG A 102 -15.33 -9.50 6.75
C ARG A 102 -14.18 -8.51 6.99
N MET A 103 -13.10 -8.94 7.64
CA MET A 103 -11.92 -8.11 7.85
C MET A 103 -11.23 -7.78 6.52
N LEU A 104 -11.15 -8.71 5.58
CA LEU A 104 -10.58 -8.47 4.25
C LEU A 104 -11.34 -7.37 3.51
N ARG A 105 -12.67 -7.47 3.45
CA ARG A 105 -13.53 -6.43 2.85
C ARG A 105 -13.37 -5.08 3.55
N PHE A 106 -13.37 -5.07 4.87
CA PHE A 106 -13.13 -3.84 5.63
C PHE A 106 -11.74 -3.25 5.34
N GLY A 107 -10.72 -4.12 5.19
CA GLY A 107 -9.38 -3.74 4.76
C GLY A 107 -9.37 -3.09 3.37
N HIS A 108 -10.15 -3.58 2.41
CA HIS A 108 -10.31 -2.94 1.10
C HIS A 108 -10.98 -1.56 1.18
N GLU A 109 -11.97 -1.42 2.04
CA GLU A 109 -12.69 -0.15 2.25
C GLU A 109 -11.82 0.89 2.96
N TRP A 110 -11.10 0.48 4.00
CA TRP A 110 -10.27 1.37 4.81
C TRP A 110 -8.92 1.68 4.16
N ILE A 111 -8.22 0.66 3.67
CA ILE A 111 -6.88 0.76 3.09
C ILE A 111 -7.02 0.68 1.57
N ALA A 112 -7.76 1.63 1.01
CA ALA A 112 -8.07 1.67 -0.42
C ALA A 112 -6.82 2.00 -1.25
N VAL A 113 -6.13 0.95 -1.70
CA VAL A 113 -4.96 1.02 -2.57
C VAL A 113 -5.37 0.60 -3.98
N GLY A 114 -5.46 1.57 -4.89
CA GLY A 114 -5.91 1.35 -6.27
C GLY A 114 -4.78 0.98 -7.22
N ALA A 115 -5.09 0.43 -8.39
CA ALA A 115 -4.07 0.17 -9.40
C ALA A 115 -3.43 1.47 -9.89
N PHE A 116 -2.10 1.51 -10.00
CA PHE A 116 -1.43 2.63 -10.65
C PHE A 116 -1.67 2.56 -12.16
N THR A 117 -2.27 3.60 -12.74
CA THR A 117 -2.50 3.72 -14.20
C THR A 117 -2.04 5.09 -14.68
N THR A 118 -1.31 5.16 -15.80
CA THR A 118 -0.91 6.45 -16.40
C THR A 118 -1.98 7.08 -17.31
N GLY A 119 -3.16 6.46 -17.43
CA GLY A 119 -4.31 7.04 -18.12
C GLY A 119 -4.83 6.27 -19.34
N ALA A 120 -4.13 5.25 -19.85
CA ALA A 120 -4.68 4.32 -20.85
C ALA A 120 -4.89 2.90 -20.28
N SER A 121 -5.93 2.22 -20.78
CA SER A 121 -6.33 0.88 -20.34
C SER A 121 -5.31 -0.18 -20.77
N GLY A 122 -4.29 -0.38 -19.94
CA GLY A 122 -3.17 -1.27 -20.23
C GLY A 122 -1.85 -0.74 -19.70
N ASP A 123 -1.76 0.57 -19.53
CA ASP A 123 -0.58 1.35 -19.15
C ASP A 123 -0.38 1.38 -17.63
N ALA A 124 -0.87 0.34 -16.96
CA ALA A 124 -0.68 0.18 -15.54
C ALA A 124 0.65 -0.53 -15.28
N TYR A 125 1.18 -0.28 -14.10
CA TYR A 125 2.23 -1.08 -13.46
C TYR A 125 2.16 -2.56 -13.86
N GLN A 126 3.11 -3.02 -14.69
CA GLN A 126 3.23 -4.42 -15.13
C GLN A 126 3.67 -5.30 -13.97
N GLY A 127 4.43 -4.73 -13.04
CA GLY A 127 4.74 -5.25 -11.74
C GLY A 127 5.68 -6.43 -11.73
N ASP A 128 5.44 -7.47 -12.50
CA ASP A 128 6.18 -8.73 -12.45
C ASP A 128 7.71 -8.62 -12.56
N MET A 129 8.25 -7.61 -13.27
CA MET A 129 9.68 -7.36 -13.45
C MET A 129 10.46 -8.60 -13.94
N SER A 130 9.78 -9.43 -14.73
CA SER A 130 10.21 -10.77 -15.15
C SER A 130 10.20 -10.89 -16.67
N GLY A 131 11.02 -11.77 -17.24
CA GLY A 131 10.84 -12.17 -18.63
C GLY A 131 9.52 -12.92 -18.82
N HIS A 132 8.77 -12.63 -19.87
CA HIS A 132 7.53 -13.35 -20.14
C HIS A 132 7.78 -14.69 -20.87
N LEU A 133 7.08 -15.73 -20.42
CA LEU A 133 7.03 -17.07 -21.03
C LEU A 133 5.68 -17.31 -21.69
N PHE A 134 5.72 -17.69 -22.96
CA PHE A 134 4.55 -17.98 -23.77
C PHE A 134 4.34 -19.48 -23.84
N LYS A 135 3.08 -19.91 -23.96
CA LYS A 135 2.71 -21.32 -24.03
C LYS A 135 2.44 -21.71 -25.47
N CYS A 136 3.04 -22.79 -25.95
CA CYS A 136 2.77 -23.33 -27.26
C CYS A 136 1.29 -23.75 -27.37
N PRO A 137 0.58 -23.34 -28.43
CA PRO A 137 -0.83 -23.66 -28.61
C PRO A 137 -1.03 -25.16 -28.90
N THR A 138 -2.28 -25.60 -28.93
CA THR A 138 -2.63 -26.91 -29.48
C THR A 138 -3.04 -26.76 -30.95
N GLY A 139 -2.70 -27.72 -31.80
CA GLY A 139 -3.14 -27.71 -33.20
C GLY A 139 -2.21 -28.43 -34.17
N THR A 140 -2.66 -28.55 -35.42
CA THR A 140 -1.92 -29.21 -36.50
C THR A 140 -0.59 -28.49 -36.76
N GLY A 141 0.50 -29.25 -36.82
CA GLY A 141 1.84 -28.73 -37.07
C GLY A 141 2.56 -28.20 -35.83
N ILE A 142 1.92 -28.16 -34.67
CA ILE A 142 2.58 -27.90 -33.39
C ILE A 142 3.19 -29.20 -32.87
N LYS A 143 4.47 -29.15 -32.50
CA LYS A 143 5.29 -30.27 -32.05
C LYS A 143 5.36 -30.38 -30.53
N HIS A 144 5.28 -29.24 -29.83
CA HIS A 144 5.42 -29.14 -28.38
C HIS A 144 4.19 -28.50 -27.72
N PRO A 145 2.97 -29.08 -27.85
CA PRO A 145 1.76 -28.47 -27.32
C PRO A 145 1.85 -28.30 -25.80
N GLY A 146 1.64 -27.07 -25.31
CA GLY A 146 1.66 -26.76 -23.88
C GLY A 146 3.05 -26.49 -23.29
N ALA A 147 4.14 -26.67 -24.03
CA ALA A 147 5.48 -26.27 -23.59
C ALA A 147 5.61 -24.73 -23.52
N TYR A 148 6.52 -24.25 -22.68
CA TYR A 148 6.81 -22.83 -22.52
C TYR A 148 8.01 -22.39 -23.36
N TYR A 149 7.97 -21.18 -23.91
CA TYR A 149 9.08 -20.59 -24.67
C TYR A 149 9.22 -19.10 -24.39
N HIS A 150 10.41 -18.55 -24.60
CA HIS A 150 10.69 -17.11 -24.43
C HIS A 150 10.39 -16.33 -25.70
N VAL A 151 9.80 -15.14 -25.57
CA VAL A 151 9.44 -14.29 -26.72
C VAL A 151 10.62 -13.64 -27.41
N ASN A 152 11.79 -13.59 -26.76
CA ASN A 152 12.98 -12.95 -27.30
C ASN A 152 14.11 -13.99 -27.56
N GLU A 153 13.72 -15.25 -27.76
CA GLU A 153 14.62 -16.30 -28.28
C GLU A 153 15.24 -15.83 -29.60
N PHE A 154 14.40 -15.30 -30.48
CA PHE A 154 14.81 -14.74 -31.77
C PHE A 154 14.72 -13.21 -31.73
N ALA A 155 15.53 -12.54 -32.56
CA ALA A 155 15.55 -11.09 -32.66
C ALA A 155 14.19 -10.48 -33.09
N ALA A 156 13.30 -11.29 -33.67
CA ALA A 156 11.94 -10.91 -34.06
C ALA A 156 10.92 -11.72 -33.22
N SER A 157 10.17 -11.03 -32.35
CA SER A 157 9.31 -11.66 -31.34
C SER A 157 8.10 -12.39 -31.91
N ASP A 158 7.61 -11.98 -33.09
CA ASP A 158 6.54 -12.65 -33.84
C ASP A 158 6.96 -14.03 -34.35
N LYS A 159 8.27 -14.29 -34.46
CA LYS A 159 8.83 -15.55 -34.92
C LYS A 159 9.17 -16.52 -33.81
N SER A 160 9.20 -16.08 -32.54
CA SER A 160 9.60 -16.94 -31.40
C SER A 160 8.69 -18.16 -31.22
N SER A 161 7.46 -18.12 -31.75
CA SER A 161 6.53 -19.26 -31.78
C SER A 161 6.96 -20.39 -32.74
N ASN A 162 7.94 -20.16 -33.63
CA ASN A 162 8.48 -21.18 -34.53
C ASN A 162 9.13 -22.35 -33.76
N GLN A 163 9.62 -22.10 -32.54
CA GLN A 163 10.10 -23.16 -31.64
C GLN A 163 9.03 -24.23 -31.39
N CYS A 164 7.75 -23.84 -31.32
CA CYS A 164 6.65 -24.77 -31.14
C CYS A 164 6.47 -25.73 -32.33
N LYS A 165 7.12 -25.47 -33.47
CA LYS A 165 7.00 -26.21 -34.74
C LYS A 165 8.32 -26.86 -35.20
N ASP A 166 9.34 -26.89 -34.34
CA ASP A 166 10.72 -27.28 -34.69
C ASP A 166 11.29 -26.43 -35.84
N GLN A 167 11.17 -25.10 -35.71
CA GLN A 167 11.66 -24.15 -36.71
C GLN A 167 12.51 -23.04 -36.09
N ASP A 168 13.50 -22.55 -36.85
CA ASP A 168 14.31 -21.39 -36.52
C ASP A 168 13.59 -20.05 -36.83
N ALA A 169 14.31 -18.93 -36.69
CA ALA A 169 13.80 -17.59 -37.00
C ALA A 169 13.48 -17.37 -38.49
N ASP A 170 13.98 -18.22 -39.39
CA ASP A 170 13.72 -18.13 -40.84
C ASP A 170 12.68 -19.16 -41.30
N GLY A 171 12.19 -20.00 -40.38
CA GLY A 171 11.21 -21.04 -40.65
C GLY A 171 11.83 -22.35 -41.15
N ASN A 172 13.17 -22.47 -41.14
CA ASN A 172 13.85 -23.71 -41.49
C ASN A 172 13.70 -24.73 -40.36
N PRO A 173 13.70 -26.04 -40.66
CA PRO A 173 13.68 -27.08 -39.64
C PRO A 173 14.85 -26.94 -38.66
N ALA A 174 14.53 -26.73 -37.39
CA ALA A 174 15.47 -26.64 -36.28
C ALA A 174 14.76 -27.04 -34.98
N GLU A 175 15.08 -28.23 -34.47
CA GLU A 175 14.50 -28.73 -33.22
C GLU A 175 15.07 -27.94 -32.03
N PRO A 176 14.24 -27.29 -31.21
CA PRO A 176 14.71 -26.57 -30.03
C PRO A 176 15.12 -27.58 -28.95
N GLU A 177 16.06 -27.17 -28.10
CA GLU A 177 16.35 -27.94 -26.90
C GLU A 177 15.14 -27.93 -25.96
N VAL A 178 14.67 -29.12 -25.53
CA VAL A 178 13.56 -29.27 -24.59
C VAL A 178 14.10 -29.63 -23.22
N ARG A 179 13.69 -28.88 -22.20
CA ARG A 179 14.06 -29.14 -20.80
C ARG A 179 12.82 -29.26 -19.92
N SER A 180 12.82 -30.24 -19.04
CA SER A 180 11.81 -30.38 -18.00
C SER A 180 12.26 -29.61 -16.75
N VAL A 181 11.44 -28.68 -16.27
CA VAL A 181 11.75 -27.82 -15.13
C VAL A 181 10.56 -27.79 -14.18
N GLU A 182 10.81 -27.83 -12.87
CA GLU A 182 9.82 -27.50 -11.85
C GLU A 182 9.81 -25.99 -11.64
N PRO A 183 8.74 -25.27 -12.04
CA PRO A 183 8.74 -23.82 -11.99
C PRO A 183 8.23 -23.27 -10.65
N TRP A 184 8.70 -22.08 -10.26
CA TRP A 184 8.32 -21.46 -8.99
C TRP A 184 6.80 -21.22 -8.81
N TRP A 185 6.06 -21.04 -9.91
CA TRP A 185 4.61 -20.78 -9.86
C TRP A 185 3.76 -22.05 -9.75
N ALA A 186 4.32 -23.24 -10.01
CA ALA A 186 3.62 -24.51 -9.91
C ALA A 186 4.49 -25.55 -9.16
N PRO A 187 4.69 -25.36 -7.84
CA PRO A 187 5.49 -26.28 -7.03
C PRO A 187 4.95 -27.72 -7.12
N GLY A 188 5.84 -28.70 -7.19
CA GLY A 188 5.51 -30.12 -7.36
C GLY A 188 5.09 -30.53 -8.78
N THR A 189 5.03 -29.60 -9.73
CA THR A 189 4.66 -29.86 -11.14
C THR A 189 5.84 -29.63 -12.06
N TRP A 190 6.06 -30.52 -13.02
CA TRP A 190 7.09 -30.36 -14.05
C TRP A 190 6.48 -29.82 -15.35
N VAL A 191 7.15 -28.84 -15.96
CA VAL A 191 6.76 -28.25 -17.25
C VAL A 191 7.89 -28.37 -18.26
N GLU A 192 7.55 -28.50 -19.54
CA GLU A 192 8.51 -28.45 -20.63
C GLU A 192 8.80 -27.00 -21.04
N VAL A 193 10.07 -26.70 -21.29
CA VAL A 193 10.55 -25.39 -21.68
C VAL A 193 11.48 -25.55 -22.90
N LEU A 194 11.23 -24.73 -23.93
CA LEU A 194 11.92 -24.79 -25.21
C LEU A 194 13.06 -23.78 -25.30
N GLY A 195 14.12 -24.15 -26.02
CA GLY A 195 15.19 -23.26 -26.45
C GLY A 195 16.03 -22.72 -25.29
N LYS A 196 16.46 -21.46 -25.39
CA LYS A 196 17.26 -20.82 -24.34
C LYS A 196 16.47 -20.55 -23.08
N ALA A 197 15.14 -20.49 -23.12
CA ALA A 197 14.32 -20.26 -21.94
C ALA A 197 14.62 -21.25 -20.80
N GLY A 198 14.88 -22.53 -21.11
CA GLY A 198 15.26 -23.54 -20.13
C GLY A 198 16.76 -23.58 -19.80
N SER A 199 17.59 -22.77 -20.46
CA SER A 199 19.06 -22.86 -20.36
C SER A 199 19.62 -22.26 -19.07
N ASN A 200 20.82 -22.69 -18.72
CA ASN A 200 21.58 -22.17 -17.57
C ASN A 200 22.40 -20.91 -17.93
N VAL A 201 22.10 -20.23 -19.04
CA VAL A 201 22.82 -19.02 -19.45
C VAL A 201 22.44 -17.87 -18.53
N THR A 202 23.42 -17.39 -17.75
CA THR A 202 23.23 -16.34 -16.75
C THR A 202 23.76 -14.97 -17.19
N GLN A 203 24.56 -14.93 -18.25
CA GLN A 203 25.11 -13.71 -18.83
C GLN A 203 25.22 -13.86 -20.35
N VAL A 204 25.03 -12.74 -21.05
CA VAL A 204 25.25 -12.65 -22.51
C VAL A 204 26.08 -11.41 -22.82
N VAL A 205 26.65 -11.34 -24.03
CA VAL A 205 27.38 -10.16 -24.50
C VAL A 205 26.54 -9.48 -25.57
N ASP A 206 26.28 -8.18 -25.41
CA ASP A 206 25.51 -7.41 -26.37
C ASP A 206 26.33 -7.07 -27.63
N ALA A 207 25.69 -6.45 -28.63
CA ALA A 207 26.36 -6.06 -29.88
C ALA A 207 27.49 -5.04 -29.70
N LYS A 208 27.61 -4.39 -28.53
CA LYS A 208 28.66 -3.43 -28.18
C LYS A 208 29.77 -4.06 -27.35
N GLY A 209 29.72 -5.38 -27.09
CA GLY A 209 30.69 -6.08 -26.27
C GLY A 209 30.44 -5.94 -24.76
N GLN A 210 29.29 -5.41 -24.35
CA GLN A 210 28.94 -5.27 -22.94
C GLN A 210 28.33 -6.57 -22.41
N THR A 211 28.86 -7.08 -21.28
CA THR A 211 28.23 -8.19 -20.56
C THR A 211 26.93 -7.73 -19.91
N LEU A 212 25.84 -8.40 -20.28
CA LEU A 212 24.50 -8.22 -19.71
C LEU A 212 24.17 -9.38 -18.77
N ASP A 213 23.55 -9.03 -17.65
CA ASP A 213 23.06 -9.99 -16.66
C ASP A 213 21.66 -10.49 -17.04
N CYS A 214 21.51 -11.80 -17.24
CA CYS A 214 20.25 -12.42 -17.64
C CYS A 214 19.16 -12.38 -16.57
N GLY A 215 19.52 -12.15 -15.31
CA GLY A 215 18.54 -11.96 -14.23
C GLY A 215 17.85 -10.60 -14.28
N ILE A 216 18.28 -9.69 -15.16
CA ILE A 216 17.73 -8.34 -15.31
C ILE A 216 16.83 -8.30 -16.54
N ALA A 217 15.52 -8.29 -16.29
CA ALA A 217 14.54 -8.01 -17.33
C ALA A 217 14.58 -6.53 -17.77
N SER A 218 14.14 -6.27 -18.99
CA SER A 218 13.95 -4.92 -19.54
C SER A 218 12.90 -4.94 -20.66
N GLY A 219 12.48 -3.76 -21.11
CA GLY A 219 11.68 -3.58 -22.33
C GLY A 219 10.24 -4.12 -22.22
N GLY A 220 9.56 -4.16 -23.37
CA GLY A 220 8.22 -4.72 -23.54
C GLY A 220 7.07 -3.73 -23.33
N TYR A 221 6.40 -3.30 -24.42
CA TYR A 221 5.12 -2.57 -24.31
C TYR A 221 4.06 -3.44 -23.59
N TYR A 222 4.06 -4.73 -23.88
CA TYR A 222 3.19 -5.73 -23.26
C TYR A 222 3.94 -6.90 -22.60
N ASP A 223 5.13 -7.20 -23.09
CA ASP A 223 5.89 -8.39 -22.69
C ASP A 223 7.33 -8.02 -22.38
N PRO A 224 7.65 -7.79 -21.09
CA PRO A 224 9.02 -7.66 -20.65
C PRO A 224 9.87 -8.86 -21.06
N MET A 225 11.13 -8.58 -21.37
CA MET A 225 12.05 -9.55 -21.94
C MET A 225 13.37 -9.59 -21.19
N LEU A 226 14.00 -10.75 -21.23
CA LEU A 226 15.40 -10.89 -20.88
C LEU A 226 16.25 -10.58 -22.13
N PRO A 227 17.53 -10.22 -21.97
CA PRO A 227 18.43 -10.05 -23.10
C PRO A 227 18.43 -11.30 -24.00
N THR A 228 18.55 -11.10 -25.32
CA THR A 228 18.56 -12.21 -26.29
C THR A 228 19.68 -13.21 -25.96
N GLY A 229 19.33 -14.50 -25.96
CA GLY A 229 20.25 -15.59 -25.61
C GLY A 229 20.27 -15.99 -24.12
N CYS A 230 19.58 -15.24 -23.26
CA CYS A 230 19.44 -15.57 -21.84
C CYS A 230 18.48 -16.73 -21.58
N GLY A 231 18.75 -17.48 -20.51
CA GLY A 231 17.75 -18.38 -19.92
C GLY A 231 16.89 -17.72 -18.86
N CYS A 232 15.87 -18.42 -18.39
CA CYS A 232 14.95 -17.95 -17.34
C CYS A 232 15.46 -18.20 -15.91
N GLY A 233 16.71 -18.60 -15.75
CA GLY A 233 17.33 -18.90 -14.45
C GLY A 233 16.83 -20.22 -13.83
N PRO A 234 17.41 -20.61 -12.67
CA PRO A 234 17.01 -21.82 -11.95
C PRO A 234 15.50 -21.79 -11.64
N ASN A 235 14.78 -22.90 -11.83
CA ASN A 235 13.34 -23.00 -11.58
C ASN A 235 12.50 -21.88 -12.26
N LEU A 236 13.04 -21.31 -13.34
CA LEU A 236 12.44 -20.21 -14.12
C LEU A 236 12.21 -18.92 -13.33
N VAL A 237 12.97 -18.67 -12.25
CA VAL A 237 12.77 -17.53 -11.33
C VAL A 237 12.99 -16.15 -11.95
N TRP A 238 13.57 -16.05 -13.15
CA TRP A 238 13.69 -14.77 -13.88
C TRP A 238 12.53 -14.51 -14.82
N CYS A 239 11.62 -15.47 -14.96
CA CYS A 239 10.50 -15.42 -15.88
C CYS A 239 9.17 -15.71 -15.20
N ALA A 240 8.09 -15.28 -15.84
CA ALA A 240 6.72 -15.55 -15.42
C ALA A 240 5.88 -16.04 -16.63
N PRO A 241 4.92 -16.96 -16.44
CA PRO A 241 4.07 -17.48 -17.52
C PRO A 241 2.91 -16.50 -17.78
N LEU A 242 3.26 -15.24 -18.04
CA LEU A 242 2.35 -14.13 -18.33
C LEU A 242 2.52 -13.73 -19.80
N THR A 243 1.41 -13.43 -20.48
CA THR A 243 1.46 -13.06 -21.91
C THR A 243 0.54 -11.89 -22.20
N GLY A 244 1.08 -10.90 -22.90
CA GLY A 244 0.37 -9.78 -23.49
C GLY A 244 -0.56 -9.09 -22.51
N LEU A 245 -1.72 -8.70 -23.03
CA LEU A 245 -2.76 -8.00 -22.30
C LEU A 245 -3.69 -8.88 -21.47
N ILE A 246 -3.47 -10.19 -21.49
CA ILE A 246 -4.28 -11.15 -20.73
C ILE A 246 -3.85 -11.14 -19.25
N SER A 247 -2.64 -10.65 -18.96
CA SER A 247 -2.17 -10.31 -17.60
C SER A 247 -2.85 -9.06 -17.00
N LYS A 248 -3.75 -8.37 -17.72
CA LYS A 248 -4.28 -7.04 -17.36
C LYS A 248 -5.24 -6.99 -16.18
N SER A 249 -5.81 -8.10 -15.75
CA SER A 249 -6.94 -8.01 -14.84
C SER A 249 -6.51 -7.48 -13.47
N ASN A 250 -6.86 -6.22 -13.19
CA ASN A 250 -6.79 -5.59 -11.88
C ASN A 250 -7.94 -6.05 -10.96
N HIS A 251 -8.66 -7.10 -11.36
CA HIS A 251 -9.83 -7.63 -10.66
C HIS A 251 -9.77 -9.15 -10.47
N ASP A 252 -8.80 -9.83 -11.09
CA ASP A 252 -8.66 -11.28 -11.04
C ASP A 252 -7.43 -11.66 -10.22
N LEU A 253 -7.64 -12.50 -9.21
CA LEU A 253 -6.58 -13.05 -8.37
C LEU A 253 -5.83 -14.20 -9.05
N GLY A 254 -6.33 -14.72 -10.17
CA GLY A 254 -5.64 -15.71 -10.99
C GLY A 254 -4.39 -15.16 -11.70
N VAL A 255 -4.22 -13.83 -11.74
CA VAL A 255 -3.05 -13.18 -12.35
C VAL A 255 -2.33 -12.31 -11.32
N GLN A 256 -0.99 -12.23 -11.42
CA GLN A 256 -0.14 -11.51 -10.47
C GLN A 256 -0.52 -10.04 -10.28
N ARG A 257 -1.04 -9.39 -11.32
CA ARG A 257 -1.27 -7.94 -11.34
C ARG A 257 -2.21 -7.42 -10.24
N ARG A 258 -3.18 -8.21 -9.80
CA ARG A 258 -4.08 -7.83 -8.68
C ARG A 258 -3.38 -7.93 -7.32
N HIS A 259 -2.40 -8.82 -7.17
CA HIS A 259 -1.85 -9.21 -5.85
C HIS A 259 -1.22 -8.05 -5.07
N PRO A 260 -0.43 -7.14 -5.68
CA PRO A 260 0.16 -6.02 -4.94
C PRO A 260 -0.87 -5.05 -4.36
N TYR A 261 -2.05 -4.96 -4.98
CA TYR A 261 -3.13 -4.08 -4.52
C TYR A 261 -4.04 -4.77 -3.50
N GLU A 262 -3.97 -6.10 -3.41
CA GLU A 262 -4.66 -6.90 -2.40
C GLU A 262 -3.86 -7.02 -1.10
N GLU A 263 -2.53 -6.98 -1.21
CA GLU A 263 -1.59 -7.14 -0.10
C GLU A 263 -1.95 -6.34 1.16
N PRO A 264 -2.31 -5.04 1.11
CA PRO A 264 -2.60 -4.28 2.33
C PRO A 264 -3.85 -4.81 3.07
N ALA A 265 -4.91 -5.14 2.34
CA ALA A 265 -6.14 -5.64 2.91
C ALA A 265 -5.98 -7.09 3.41
N ARG A 266 -5.17 -7.89 2.70
CA ARG A 266 -4.79 -9.25 3.11
C ARG A 266 -3.96 -9.23 4.38
N LEU A 267 -3.00 -8.31 4.50
CA LEU A 267 -2.24 -8.13 5.73
C LEU A 267 -3.18 -7.72 6.87
N PHE A 268 -4.07 -6.75 6.68
CA PHE A 268 -5.04 -6.37 7.72
C PHE A 268 -5.86 -7.56 8.23
N ALA A 269 -6.46 -8.34 7.32
CA ALA A 269 -7.24 -9.53 7.68
C ALA A 269 -6.38 -10.60 8.37
N HIS A 270 -5.13 -10.77 7.93
CA HIS A 270 -4.18 -11.70 8.54
C HIS A 270 -3.81 -11.31 9.97
N LEU A 271 -3.54 -10.02 10.22
CA LEU A 271 -3.23 -9.52 11.56
C LEU A 271 -4.44 -9.73 12.50
N ALA A 272 -5.64 -9.49 12.00
CA ALA A 272 -6.88 -9.71 12.75
C ALA A 272 -7.09 -11.19 13.09
N TRP A 273 -6.84 -12.10 12.14
CA TRP A 273 -7.06 -13.53 12.28
C TRP A 273 -6.03 -14.23 13.18
N HIS A 274 -4.76 -13.79 13.12
CA HIS A 274 -3.67 -14.37 13.90
C HIS A 274 -3.35 -13.61 15.21
N ASP A 275 -4.23 -12.72 15.65
CA ASP A 275 -4.05 -11.85 16.84
C ASP A 275 -2.70 -11.13 16.87
N ARG A 276 -2.30 -10.59 15.72
CA ARG A 276 -1.13 -9.72 15.63
C ARG A 276 -1.51 -8.28 15.99
N PRO A 277 -0.60 -7.48 16.54
CA PRO A 277 -0.83 -6.06 16.73
C PRO A 277 -1.15 -5.38 15.39
N LEU A 278 -2.21 -4.58 15.31
CA LEU A 278 -2.52 -3.85 14.07
C LEU A 278 -1.48 -2.77 13.75
N SER A 279 -0.67 -2.33 14.71
CA SER A 279 0.46 -1.44 14.42
C SER A 279 1.41 -2.04 13.39
N ASP A 280 1.50 -3.37 13.29
CA ASP A 280 2.32 -4.06 12.29
C ASP A 280 1.92 -3.69 10.85
N LEU A 281 0.70 -3.16 10.62
CA LEU A 281 0.31 -2.56 9.34
C LEU A 281 1.26 -1.47 8.87
N ILE A 282 1.87 -0.70 9.78
CA ILE A 282 2.68 0.47 9.44
C ILE A 282 4.10 0.43 10.02
N ILE A 283 4.41 -0.53 10.89
CA ILE A 283 5.77 -0.72 11.43
C ILE A 283 6.27 -2.16 11.37
N GLY A 284 5.51 -3.10 10.80
CA GLY A 284 5.92 -4.49 10.62
C GLY A 284 7.04 -4.65 9.59
N ASN A 285 7.95 -5.61 9.77
CA ASN A 285 8.94 -6.01 8.73
C ASN A 285 8.45 -7.12 7.80
N TYR A 286 7.19 -7.48 7.88
CA TYR A 286 6.64 -8.67 7.24
C TYR A 286 5.34 -8.35 6.53
N SER A 287 4.96 -9.23 5.63
CA SER A 287 3.72 -9.15 4.87
C SER A 287 3.14 -10.56 4.69
N VAL A 288 2.09 -10.65 3.88
CA VAL A 288 1.50 -11.91 3.41
C VAL A 288 1.43 -11.91 1.90
N GLY A 289 1.63 -13.07 1.29
CA GLY A 289 1.59 -13.18 -0.17
C GLY A 289 1.49 -14.60 -0.67
N THR A 290 0.86 -14.73 -1.83
CA THR A 290 0.90 -15.94 -2.66
C THR A 290 2.27 -16.09 -3.31
N ASN A 291 2.52 -17.20 -4.02
CA ASN A 291 3.75 -17.32 -4.82
C ASN A 291 3.90 -16.20 -5.86
N TRP A 292 2.79 -15.71 -6.42
CA TRP A 292 2.81 -14.60 -7.37
C TRP A 292 3.31 -13.30 -6.72
N LEU A 293 2.81 -12.96 -5.54
CA LEU A 293 3.27 -11.76 -4.84
C LEU A 293 4.71 -11.93 -4.30
N ARG A 294 5.05 -13.11 -3.81
CA ARG A 294 6.41 -13.39 -3.31
C ARG A 294 7.44 -13.29 -4.43
N ALA A 295 7.13 -13.83 -5.61
CA ALA A 295 7.96 -13.69 -6.80
C ALA A 295 8.17 -12.20 -7.14
N LEU A 296 7.14 -11.35 -7.02
CA LEU A 296 7.29 -9.91 -7.25
C LEU A 296 8.40 -9.29 -6.38
N TYR A 297 8.45 -9.62 -5.09
CA TYR A 297 9.50 -9.15 -4.19
C TYR A 297 10.89 -9.68 -4.58
N VAL A 298 10.99 -10.97 -4.93
CA VAL A 298 12.24 -11.58 -5.43
C VAL A 298 12.73 -10.87 -6.68
N ARG A 299 11.82 -10.59 -7.62
CA ARG A 299 12.12 -9.87 -8.86
C ARG A 299 12.51 -8.43 -8.60
N PHE A 300 11.83 -7.74 -7.68
CA PHE A 300 12.23 -6.40 -7.27
C PHE A 300 13.66 -6.39 -6.72
N GLY A 301 14.00 -7.31 -5.81
CA GLY A 301 15.36 -7.44 -5.27
C GLY A 301 16.39 -7.74 -6.36
N ARG A 302 16.05 -8.59 -7.34
CA ARG A 302 16.89 -8.87 -8.49
C ARG A 302 17.10 -7.64 -9.38
N GLN A 303 16.04 -6.88 -9.64
CA GLN A 303 16.10 -5.60 -10.35
C GLN A 303 16.85 -4.51 -9.58
N MET A 304 16.98 -4.62 -8.26
CA MET A 304 17.81 -3.72 -7.45
C MET A 304 19.28 -4.16 -7.38
N GLY A 305 19.59 -5.39 -7.82
CA GLY A 305 20.96 -5.91 -7.95
C GLY A 305 21.29 -7.12 -7.07
N SER A 306 20.32 -7.73 -6.39
CA SER A 306 20.56 -8.91 -5.54
C SER A 306 20.30 -10.22 -6.29
N ASN A 307 21.25 -11.14 -6.31
CA ASN A 307 21.07 -12.50 -6.87
C ASN A 307 20.86 -13.57 -5.78
N ALA A 308 20.66 -13.17 -4.52
CA ALA A 308 20.68 -14.07 -3.36
C ALA A 308 19.60 -15.17 -3.40
N LEU A 309 18.52 -14.97 -4.16
CA LEU A 309 17.37 -15.86 -4.21
C LEU A 309 17.22 -16.61 -5.53
N ASP A 310 18.16 -16.41 -6.48
CA ASP A 310 18.09 -17.04 -7.80
C ASP A 310 18.07 -18.59 -7.70
N ALA A 311 18.84 -19.16 -6.77
CA ALA A 311 18.90 -20.61 -6.53
C ALA A 311 18.08 -21.06 -5.30
N ASN A 312 17.45 -20.12 -4.58
CA ASN A 312 16.75 -20.45 -3.34
C ASN A 312 15.35 -20.99 -3.66
N THR A 313 15.05 -22.22 -3.24
CA THR A 313 13.75 -22.85 -3.47
C THR A 313 12.78 -22.70 -2.30
N THR A 314 13.25 -22.29 -1.12
CA THR A 314 12.42 -22.25 0.09
C THR A 314 11.34 -21.17 0.02
N TRP A 315 11.54 -20.10 -0.75
CA TRP A 315 10.59 -19.01 -0.79
C TRP A 315 9.32 -19.33 -1.57
N TRP A 316 9.34 -20.25 -2.54
CA TRP A 316 8.17 -20.58 -3.37
C TRP A 316 7.59 -21.96 -3.06
N ARG A 317 8.35 -22.88 -2.46
CA ARG A 317 7.86 -24.19 -2.04
C ARG A 317 6.96 -24.08 -0.81
N PRO A 318 5.66 -24.43 -0.89
CA PRO A 318 4.75 -24.33 0.25
C PRO A 318 5.12 -25.22 1.44
N ASP A 319 5.79 -26.33 1.19
CA ASP A 319 6.26 -27.30 2.18
C ASP A 319 7.60 -26.91 2.84
N ALA A 320 8.24 -25.82 2.39
CA ALA A 320 9.51 -25.37 2.92
C ALA A 320 9.41 -24.51 4.19
N ASP A 321 8.23 -23.98 4.51
CA ASP A 321 7.97 -23.24 5.75
C ASP A 321 6.58 -23.56 6.33
N ASN A 322 6.44 -23.35 7.64
CA ASN A 322 5.15 -23.45 8.34
C ASN A 322 4.59 -22.06 8.65
N ALA A 323 4.84 -21.08 7.77
CA ALA A 323 4.41 -19.71 8.01
C ALA A 323 2.87 -19.65 8.14
N PRO A 324 2.35 -18.81 9.06
CA PRO A 324 0.91 -18.60 9.16
C PRO A 324 0.30 -18.24 7.81
N ARG A 325 -0.85 -18.84 7.50
CA ARG A 325 -1.60 -18.61 6.25
C ARG A 325 -3.01 -18.14 6.54
N ASP A 326 -3.65 -17.60 5.52
CA ASP A 326 -5.06 -17.24 5.60
C ASP A 326 -5.98 -18.49 5.68
N PRO A 327 -7.17 -18.38 6.29
CA PRO A 327 -8.07 -19.51 6.47
C PRO A 327 -8.89 -19.89 5.22
N LEU A 328 -8.78 -19.14 4.11
CA LEU A 328 -9.50 -19.43 2.87
C LEU A 328 -8.77 -20.46 2.00
N HIS A 329 -7.52 -20.75 2.32
CA HIS A 329 -6.69 -21.77 1.67
C HIS A 329 -6.32 -22.89 2.66
N PRO A 330 -7.26 -23.80 2.98
CA PRO A 330 -7.04 -24.82 4.01
C PRO A 330 -6.05 -25.93 3.58
N VAL A 331 -5.79 -26.08 2.29
CA VAL A 331 -4.87 -27.08 1.75
C VAL A 331 -3.44 -26.71 2.12
N ALA A 332 -2.70 -27.68 2.69
CA ALA A 332 -1.40 -27.42 3.29
C ALA A 332 -0.35 -26.82 2.33
N ASN A 333 -0.40 -27.23 1.06
CA ASN A 333 0.60 -26.87 0.06
C ASN A 333 0.03 -26.03 -1.09
N ASP A 334 -0.98 -25.21 -0.82
CA ASP A 334 -1.58 -24.34 -1.83
C ASP A 334 -0.65 -23.15 -2.17
N PRO A 335 -0.08 -23.04 -3.39
CA PRO A 335 0.78 -21.93 -3.78
C PRO A 335 0.01 -20.59 -3.89
N GLN A 336 -1.32 -20.63 -3.91
CA GLN A 336 -2.19 -19.45 -3.91
C GLN A 336 -2.58 -18.99 -2.50
N ALA A 337 -2.19 -19.72 -1.44
CA ALA A 337 -2.39 -19.28 -0.07
C ALA A 337 -1.61 -18.00 0.22
N TRP A 338 -2.24 -17.05 0.93
CA TRP A 338 -1.56 -15.85 1.42
C TRP A 338 -0.78 -16.22 2.68
N ARG A 339 0.53 -16.39 2.52
CA ARG A 339 1.44 -16.85 3.57
C ARG A 339 2.29 -15.71 4.10
N GLU A 340 2.48 -15.68 5.40
CA GLU A 340 3.36 -14.72 6.09
C GLU A 340 4.80 -14.86 5.59
N PHE A 341 5.49 -13.74 5.36
CA PHE A 341 6.92 -13.71 5.10
C PHE A 341 7.55 -12.42 5.60
N VAL A 342 8.80 -12.50 6.04
CA VAL A 342 9.60 -11.31 6.34
C VAL A 342 10.12 -10.76 5.02
N VAL A 343 9.94 -9.46 4.78
CA VAL A 343 10.18 -8.86 3.46
C VAL A 343 11.65 -9.01 3.04
N GLU A 344 12.58 -8.86 3.99
CA GLU A 344 14.03 -9.01 3.71
C GLU A 344 14.42 -10.39 3.18
N ASP A 345 13.66 -11.44 3.53
CA ASP A 345 13.95 -12.80 3.04
C ASP A 345 13.66 -12.96 1.54
N LEU A 346 12.80 -12.11 0.99
CA LEU A 346 12.48 -12.07 -0.44
C LEU A 346 13.14 -10.91 -1.17
N GLU A 347 13.45 -9.82 -0.46
CA GLU A 347 13.92 -8.57 -1.02
C GLU A 347 14.94 -7.94 -0.06
N PRO A 348 16.25 -8.22 -0.23
CA PRO A 348 17.27 -7.83 0.75
C PRO A 348 17.45 -6.32 0.96
N PHE A 349 16.88 -5.48 0.09
CA PHE A 349 16.94 -4.03 0.24
C PHE A 349 15.80 -3.47 1.11
N HIS A 350 14.85 -4.31 1.56
CA HIS A 350 13.87 -3.97 2.59
C HIS A 350 14.27 -4.56 3.94
N LEU A 351 14.91 -3.76 4.78
CA LEU A 351 15.60 -4.22 5.98
C LEU A 351 14.62 -4.64 7.10
N ALA A 352 14.78 -5.86 7.60
CA ALA A 352 14.04 -6.40 8.73
C ALA A 352 14.46 -5.76 10.06
N LEU A 353 15.74 -5.41 10.22
CA LEU A 353 16.31 -4.79 11.44
C LEU A 353 16.06 -5.60 12.72
N THR A 354 16.07 -6.92 12.59
CA THR A 354 15.92 -7.86 13.71
C THR A 354 17.01 -8.93 13.65
N SER A 355 17.33 -9.53 14.79
CA SER A 355 18.19 -10.71 14.81
C SER A 355 17.55 -11.84 14.01
N ASN A 356 18.34 -12.50 13.16
CA ASN A 356 17.90 -13.61 12.30
C ASN A 356 16.67 -13.27 11.43
N ARG A 357 16.47 -11.99 11.10
CA ARG A 357 15.30 -11.52 10.33
C ARG A 357 13.97 -11.98 10.94
N ALA A 358 13.88 -12.08 12.26
CA ALA A 358 12.63 -12.43 12.92
C ALA A 358 11.53 -11.38 12.63
N ARG A 359 10.30 -11.85 12.48
CA ARG A 359 9.09 -11.02 12.37
C ARG A 359 8.97 -10.05 13.55
N SER A 360 8.82 -8.76 13.29
CA SER A 360 8.65 -7.73 14.34
C SER A 360 7.92 -6.49 13.82
N GLY A 361 7.08 -5.93 14.70
CA GLY A 361 6.52 -4.57 14.61
C GLY A 361 7.03 -3.69 15.77
N GLY A 362 8.27 -3.92 16.22
CA GLY A 362 8.85 -3.22 17.36
C GLY A 362 9.33 -1.80 17.02
N LEU A 363 9.12 -0.87 17.96
CA LEU A 363 9.56 0.53 17.83
C LEU A 363 11.07 0.71 18.06
N GLU A 364 11.77 -0.33 18.49
CA GLU A 364 13.23 -0.37 18.65
C GLU A 364 13.96 -0.55 17.31
N ARG A 365 13.26 -1.00 16.26
CA ARG A 365 13.82 -1.16 14.91
C ARG A 365 14.22 0.19 14.34
N THR A 366 15.52 0.46 14.29
CA THR A 366 16.06 1.75 13.86
C THR A 366 17.23 1.52 12.90
N TYR A 367 17.25 2.30 11.82
CA TYR A 367 18.39 2.40 10.93
C TYR A 367 18.61 3.87 10.59
N HIS A 368 19.79 4.37 10.97
CA HIS A 368 20.19 5.75 10.74
C HIS A 368 21.05 5.82 9.49
N PHE A 369 20.64 6.68 8.56
CA PHE A 369 21.42 7.00 7.38
C PHE A 369 21.20 8.47 7.03
N ASP A 370 22.30 9.17 6.76
CA ASP A 370 22.28 10.57 6.35
C ASP A 370 23.18 10.75 5.13
N SER A 371 22.55 10.93 3.96
CA SER A 371 23.24 11.14 2.69
C SER A 371 24.07 12.44 2.63
N ARG A 372 23.96 13.32 3.63
CA ARG A 372 24.80 14.53 3.72
C ARG A 372 26.20 14.25 4.26
N THR A 373 26.38 13.16 4.99
CA THR A 373 27.63 12.87 5.73
C THR A 373 28.45 11.74 5.11
N THR A 374 27.91 11.02 4.13
CA THR A 374 28.60 9.92 3.44
C THR A 374 28.20 9.82 1.96
N THR A 375 29.09 9.27 1.14
CA THR A 375 28.81 8.90 -0.27
C THR A 375 28.57 7.38 -0.43
N GLU A 376 28.68 6.61 0.66
CA GLU A 376 28.31 5.20 0.67
C GLU A 376 26.79 5.03 0.45
N ALA A 377 26.39 3.92 -0.17
CA ALA A 377 24.98 3.60 -0.29
C ALA A 377 24.40 3.20 1.07
N PRO A 378 23.14 3.54 1.38
CA PRO A 378 22.42 2.87 2.45
C PRO A 378 22.30 1.38 2.15
N LYS A 379 22.26 0.55 3.19
CA LYS A 379 22.07 -0.90 3.07
C LYS A 379 20.74 -1.27 2.43
N GLY A 380 19.74 -0.40 2.61
CA GLY A 380 18.37 -0.60 2.17
C GLY A 380 17.43 0.38 2.86
N LEU A 381 16.13 0.16 2.67
CA LEU A 381 15.05 0.88 3.31
C LEU A 381 14.45 0.00 4.43
N PRO A 382 14.27 0.48 5.66
CA PRO A 382 13.60 -0.30 6.70
C PRO A 382 12.16 -0.67 6.31
N ALA A 383 11.82 -1.96 6.35
CA ALA A 383 10.47 -2.44 6.06
C ALA A 383 9.45 -1.92 7.11
N ALA A 384 8.28 -1.46 6.65
CA ALA A 384 7.27 -0.78 7.46
C ALA A 384 5.83 -1.12 7.01
N GLY A 385 5.52 -2.42 6.91
CA GLY A 385 4.21 -2.93 6.50
C GLY A 385 3.73 -2.30 5.19
N VAL A 386 2.48 -1.83 5.19
CA VAL A 386 1.83 -1.13 4.08
C VAL A 386 2.63 0.06 3.56
N LEU A 387 3.41 0.72 4.43
CA LEU A 387 4.18 1.91 4.04
C LEU A 387 5.42 1.60 3.20
N THR A 388 5.75 0.32 3.00
CA THR A 388 6.83 -0.14 2.11
C THR A 388 6.35 -1.19 1.10
N MET A 389 5.05 -1.50 1.05
CA MET A 389 4.52 -2.46 0.08
C MET A 389 4.64 -1.90 -1.34
N ILE A 390 5.07 -2.75 -2.27
CA ILE A 390 5.30 -2.36 -3.66
C ILE A 390 4.02 -1.79 -4.30
N GLY A 391 2.86 -2.42 -4.03
CA GLY A 391 1.57 -1.95 -4.51
C GLY A 391 1.20 -0.58 -3.93
N ALA A 392 1.18 -0.45 -2.60
CA ALA A 392 0.81 0.79 -1.91
C ALA A 392 1.70 1.98 -2.30
N MET A 393 3.02 1.78 -2.37
CA MET A 393 3.97 2.81 -2.76
C MET A 393 3.81 3.22 -4.24
N SER A 394 3.45 2.26 -5.10
CA SER A 394 3.20 2.51 -6.51
C SER A 394 1.88 3.23 -6.77
N SER A 395 0.82 2.92 -6.02
CA SER A 395 -0.52 3.53 -6.17
C SER A 395 -0.53 5.02 -5.88
N PHE A 396 0.38 5.47 -5.01
CA PHE A 396 0.55 6.88 -4.63
C PHE A 396 1.90 7.35 -5.16
N PRO A 397 2.00 7.81 -6.42
CA PRO A 397 3.28 7.91 -7.13
C PRO A 397 4.23 9.01 -6.62
N ARG A 398 3.80 9.85 -5.66
CA ARG A 398 4.56 11.00 -5.18
C ARG A 398 4.64 11.02 -3.66
N GLU A 399 5.75 11.50 -3.14
CA GLU A 399 6.04 11.57 -1.70
C GLU A 399 4.99 12.33 -0.90
N ARG A 400 4.54 13.50 -1.36
CA ARG A 400 3.45 14.26 -0.71
C ARG A 400 2.09 13.55 -0.79
N VAL A 401 1.84 12.84 -1.89
CA VAL A 401 0.59 12.07 -2.06
C VAL A 401 0.59 10.87 -1.13
N ARG A 402 1.72 10.15 -1.00
CA ARG A 402 1.89 9.06 -0.01
C ARG A 402 1.67 9.58 1.40
N ALA A 403 2.34 10.68 1.77
CA ALA A 403 2.19 11.28 3.08
C ALA A 403 0.74 11.65 3.38
N ALA A 404 0.05 12.34 2.45
CA ALA A 404 -1.36 12.70 2.61
C ALA A 404 -2.24 11.46 2.79
N ARG A 405 -2.12 10.48 1.88
CA ARG A 405 -2.94 9.25 1.93
C ARG A 405 -2.68 8.43 3.18
N PHE A 406 -1.43 8.28 3.62
CA PHE A 406 -1.14 7.53 4.83
C PHE A 406 -1.53 8.28 6.11
N LEU A 407 -1.49 9.62 6.13
CA LEU A 407 -2.06 10.42 7.23
C LEU A 407 -3.60 10.32 7.26
N GLU A 408 -4.27 10.30 6.11
CA GLU A 408 -5.72 10.08 6.01
C GLU A 408 -6.10 8.67 6.49
N ILE A 409 -5.43 7.64 5.97
CA ILE A 409 -5.73 6.23 6.26
C ILE A 409 -5.40 5.89 7.72
N PHE A 410 -4.21 6.24 8.19
CA PHE A 410 -3.66 5.72 9.45
C PHE A 410 -3.68 6.73 10.61
N ALA A 411 -3.83 8.02 10.35
CA ALA A 411 -3.99 9.04 11.40
C ALA A 411 -5.35 9.74 11.34
N CYS A 412 -6.25 9.34 10.42
CA CYS A 412 -7.57 9.93 10.24
C CYS A 412 -7.52 11.46 10.07
N GLN A 413 -6.41 11.97 9.52
CA GLN A 413 -6.24 13.39 9.22
C GLN A 413 -7.08 13.76 8.00
N ASN A 414 -7.53 15.01 7.95
CA ASN A 414 -8.26 15.55 6.81
C ASN A 414 -7.59 16.84 6.35
N PHE A 415 -7.24 16.92 5.07
CA PHE A 415 -6.58 18.07 4.45
C PHE A 415 -7.59 18.96 3.74
N SER A 416 -8.58 19.44 4.50
CA SER A 416 -9.55 20.41 3.99
C SER A 416 -8.93 21.80 3.91
N PRO A 417 -9.23 22.58 2.86
CA PRO A 417 -8.72 23.94 2.77
C PRO A 417 -9.27 24.77 3.95
N PRO A 418 -8.48 25.71 4.46
CA PRO A 418 -8.92 26.62 5.51
C PRO A 418 -10.02 27.55 4.97
N PRO A 419 -10.82 28.17 5.84
CA PRO A 419 -11.75 29.24 5.47
C PRO A 419 -11.08 30.36 4.65
N ALA A 420 -11.82 30.99 3.74
CA ALA A 420 -11.28 31.95 2.77
C ALA A 420 -10.77 33.27 3.40
N ASP A 421 -11.17 33.55 4.64
CA ASP A 421 -10.76 34.71 5.45
C ASP A 421 -9.45 34.49 6.21
N VAL A 422 -8.87 33.28 6.18
CA VAL A 422 -7.56 33.02 6.78
C VAL A 422 -6.45 33.63 5.91
N HIS A 423 -5.72 34.60 6.47
CA HIS A 423 -4.57 35.23 5.83
C HIS A 423 -3.28 34.44 6.08
N PHE A 424 -2.50 34.24 5.03
CA PHE A 424 -1.21 33.53 5.05
C PHE A 424 -0.06 34.48 4.72
N PRO A 425 1.16 34.20 5.21
CA PRO A 425 2.36 34.85 4.70
C PRO A 425 2.47 34.71 3.17
N PRO A 426 3.12 35.63 2.44
CA PRO A 426 3.37 35.47 1.01
C PRO A 426 4.10 34.16 0.69
N TYR A 427 3.77 33.55 -0.45
CA TYR A 427 4.53 32.40 -0.94
C TYR A 427 5.80 32.89 -1.65
N GLU A 428 6.96 32.39 -1.20
CA GLU A 428 8.24 32.61 -1.87
C GLU A 428 8.70 31.37 -2.62
N ILE A 429 9.04 30.30 -1.88
CA ILE A 429 9.55 29.04 -2.44
C ILE A 429 9.02 27.80 -1.74
N ASP A 430 8.79 27.87 -0.42
CA ASP A 430 8.42 26.73 0.39
C ASP A 430 6.94 26.81 0.80
N PRO A 431 6.08 25.90 0.30
CA PRO A 431 4.67 25.90 0.67
C PRO A 431 4.44 25.58 2.15
N ALA A 432 5.44 25.04 2.87
CA ALA A 432 5.36 24.78 4.29
C ALA A 432 5.72 25.99 5.17
N THR A 433 6.12 27.13 4.59
CA THR A 433 6.42 28.37 5.33
C THR A 433 5.61 29.57 4.87
N GLY A 434 5.02 29.54 3.68
CA GLY A 434 4.19 30.63 3.15
C GLY A 434 3.14 30.18 2.13
N GLY A 435 2.24 31.10 1.79
CA GLY A 435 1.10 30.88 0.90
C GLY A 435 -0.08 30.16 1.56
N THR A 436 -1.19 30.09 0.83
CA THR A 436 -2.41 29.38 1.25
C THR A 436 -2.19 27.89 1.47
N CYS A 437 -1.19 27.32 0.82
CA CYS A 437 -0.77 25.92 0.97
C CYS A 437 -0.19 25.60 2.36
N LEU A 438 0.24 26.61 3.13
CA LEU A 438 0.86 26.46 4.46
C LEU A 438 0.03 25.60 5.41
N HIS A 439 -1.30 25.75 5.37
CA HIS A 439 -2.21 25.02 6.25
C HIS A 439 -1.99 23.50 6.21
N CYS A 440 -1.85 22.94 5.00
CA CYS A 440 -1.64 21.51 4.82
C CYS A 440 -0.14 21.14 4.85
N HIS A 441 0.70 21.96 4.22
CA HIS A 441 2.11 21.63 4.01
C HIS A 441 2.96 21.62 5.27
N LYS A 442 2.56 22.35 6.33
CA LYS A 442 3.22 22.28 7.64
C LYS A 442 3.22 20.86 8.24
N THR A 443 2.23 20.04 7.90
CA THR A 443 2.14 18.63 8.32
C THR A 443 2.61 17.68 7.22
N LEU A 444 2.23 17.96 5.97
CA LEU A 444 2.52 17.07 4.84
C LEU A 444 4.01 17.01 4.50
N ASP A 445 4.73 18.13 4.50
CA ASP A 445 6.11 18.14 4.04
C ASP A 445 7.06 17.39 5.00
N PRO A 446 6.98 17.55 6.33
CA PRO A 446 7.73 16.70 7.26
C PRO A 446 7.43 15.21 7.11
N ALA A 447 6.16 14.83 6.88
CA ALA A 447 5.78 13.45 6.62
C ALA A 447 6.34 12.92 5.29
N ALA A 448 6.29 13.73 4.23
CA ALA A 448 6.71 13.39 2.87
C ALA A 448 8.22 13.14 2.74
N ILE A 449 9.04 13.69 3.63
CA ILE A 449 10.48 13.37 3.72
C ILE A 449 10.70 11.85 3.70
N SER A 450 9.90 11.11 4.48
CA SER A 450 10.02 9.66 4.68
C SER A 450 9.77 8.82 3.42
N PHE A 451 9.26 9.41 2.34
CA PHE A 451 8.80 8.68 1.15
C PHE A 451 9.57 9.04 -0.13
N LYS A 452 10.72 9.72 -0.01
CA LYS A 452 11.55 10.16 -1.14
C LYS A 452 12.25 9.03 -1.89
N ARG A 453 12.53 7.91 -1.22
CA ARG A 453 13.22 6.74 -1.80
C ARG A 453 12.27 5.74 -2.47
N TRP A 454 11.28 6.23 -3.19
CA TRP A 454 10.47 5.39 -4.07
C TRP A 454 10.02 6.16 -5.30
N ASP A 455 10.41 5.66 -6.46
CA ASP A 455 10.04 6.23 -7.75
C ASP A 455 10.00 5.15 -8.83
N PHE A 456 9.75 5.55 -10.07
CA PHE A 456 9.66 4.68 -11.21
C PHE A 456 10.73 4.99 -12.25
N ASN A 457 11.45 3.97 -12.71
CA ASN A 457 12.50 4.10 -13.71
C ASN A 457 11.94 3.81 -15.11
N PRO A 458 11.88 4.79 -16.02
CA PRO A 458 11.43 4.57 -17.40
C PRO A 458 12.54 3.99 -18.29
N ALA A 459 13.81 3.95 -17.85
CA ALA A 459 14.90 3.44 -18.68
C ALA A 459 14.81 1.92 -18.89
N GLN A 460 14.23 1.20 -17.93
CA GLN A 460 14.05 -0.26 -17.99
C GLN A 460 12.77 -0.67 -18.71
N SER A 461 11.80 0.23 -18.88
CA SER A 461 10.59 0.00 -19.67
C SER A 461 10.14 1.31 -20.31
N TYR A 462 10.15 1.33 -21.65
CA TYR A 462 9.85 2.52 -22.47
C TYR A 462 8.43 3.07 -22.25
N TYR A 463 7.52 2.27 -21.68
CA TYR A 463 6.10 2.61 -21.60
C TYR A 463 5.48 2.42 -20.21
N VAL A 464 5.88 1.40 -19.46
CA VAL A 464 5.34 1.11 -18.12
C VAL A 464 6.47 1.17 -17.10
N PRO A 465 6.63 2.27 -16.36
CA PRO A 465 7.84 2.48 -15.60
C PRO A 465 7.86 1.54 -14.38
N TRP A 466 9.04 0.99 -14.07
CA TRP A 466 9.20 0.01 -12.99
C TRP A 466 9.61 0.67 -11.69
N PRO A 467 9.11 0.20 -10.55
CA PRO A 467 9.46 0.80 -9.27
C PRO A 467 10.93 0.54 -8.99
N PHE A 468 11.56 1.42 -8.22
CA PHE A 468 12.89 1.20 -7.66
C PHE A 468 13.07 2.06 -6.40
N ILE A 469 14.14 1.81 -5.67
CA ILE A 469 14.55 2.59 -4.48
C ILE A 469 15.77 3.45 -4.85
N PRO A 470 15.60 4.75 -5.15
CA PRO A 470 16.71 5.65 -5.45
C PRO A 470 17.80 5.67 -4.36
N GLY A 471 19.05 5.59 -4.80
CA GLY A 471 20.24 5.57 -3.96
C GLY A 471 20.56 4.21 -3.32
N VAL A 472 19.72 3.19 -3.52
CA VAL A 472 19.90 1.84 -2.97
C VAL A 472 20.30 0.85 -4.06
N GLY A 473 21.12 -0.13 -3.71
CA GLY A 473 21.58 -1.17 -4.64
C GLY A 473 22.27 -0.56 -5.87
N ARG A 474 21.91 -1.03 -7.05
CA ARG A 474 22.48 -0.51 -8.32
C ARG A 474 21.95 0.86 -8.75
N HIS A 475 20.90 1.38 -8.10
CA HIS A 475 20.22 2.60 -8.51
C HIS A 475 20.80 3.86 -7.86
N ARG A 476 22.11 4.07 -8.02
CA ARG A 476 22.80 5.26 -7.49
C ARG A 476 22.37 6.53 -8.21
N VAL A 477 22.22 7.63 -7.48
CA VAL A 477 21.82 8.93 -8.04
C VAL A 477 23.05 9.80 -8.25
N THR A 478 23.23 10.25 -9.50
CA THR A 478 24.38 11.07 -9.90
C THR A 478 23.97 12.51 -10.20
N LYS A 479 24.95 13.39 -10.39
CA LYS A 479 24.70 14.77 -10.86
C LYS A 479 23.94 14.81 -12.19
N ASP A 480 24.15 13.82 -13.05
CA ASP A 480 23.54 13.77 -14.37
C ASP A 480 22.04 13.43 -14.26
N TRP A 481 21.66 12.57 -13.32
CA TRP A 481 20.26 12.34 -12.97
C TRP A 481 19.56 13.66 -12.60
N LEU A 482 20.18 14.47 -11.74
CA LEU A 482 19.59 15.73 -11.28
C LEU A 482 19.69 16.87 -12.30
N SER A 483 20.44 16.70 -13.38
CA SER A 483 20.68 17.76 -14.36
C SER A 483 19.41 18.18 -15.10
N GLY A 484 18.47 17.25 -15.28
CA GLY A 484 17.31 17.43 -16.16
C GLY A 484 17.71 17.49 -17.64
N LYS A 485 18.89 16.97 -18.01
CA LYS A 485 19.38 16.86 -19.40
C LYS A 485 19.26 15.43 -19.89
N TYR A 486 19.06 15.24 -21.19
CA TYR A 486 18.93 13.92 -21.81
C TYR A 486 20.09 12.99 -21.42
N PRO A 487 19.85 11.70 -21.09
CA PRO A 487 18.58 10.98 -21.17
C PRO A 487 17.62 11.24 -19.98
N TYR A 488 18.04 12.03 -18.99
CA TYR A 488 17.27 12.37 -17.78
C TYR A 488 16.33 13.59 -17.97
N THR A 489 15.64 13.65 -19.11
CA THR A 489 14.59 14.64 -19.43
C THR A 489 13.20 14.01 -19.40
N GLY A 490 12.15 14.83 -19.52
CA GLY A 490 10.77 14.37 -19.70
C GLY A 490 10.23 13.57 -18.51
N ASN A 491 9.88 12.30 -18.74
CA ASN A 491 9.27 11.41 -17.75
C ASN A 491 10.30 10.70 -16.83
N THR A 492 11.57 11.05 -16.92
CA THR A 492 12.58 10.50 -16.00
C THR A 492 12.49 11.12 -14.60
N PRO A 493 12.76 10.34 -13.54
CA PRO A 493 12.71 10.85 -12.16
C PRO A 493 13.57 12.08 -11.90
N GLY A 494 14.74 12.15 -12.56
CA GLY A 494 15.69 13.24 -12.40
C GLY A 494 15.10 14.63 -12.66
N TYR A 495 14.36 14.78 -13.77
CA TYR A 495 13.67 16.03 -14.09
C TYR A 495 12.60 16.39 -13.06
N ARG A 496 11.86 15.39 -12.58
CA ARG A 496 10.86 15.56 -11.51
C ARG A 496 11.50 15.99 -10.19
N TRP A 497 12.56 15.31 -9.76
CA TRP A 497 13.26 15.58 -8.51
C TRP A 497 13.83 16.99 -8.49
N LYS A 498 14.42 17.44 -9.60
CA LYS A 498 14.91 18.82 -9.75
C LYS A 498 13.83 19.87 -9.44
N ASN A 499 12.58 19.61 -9.81
CA ASN A 499 11.47 20.55 -9.61
C ASN A 499 10.76 20.37 -8.26
N ALA A 500 10.74 19.14 -7.71
CA ALA A 500 10.00 18.82 -6.50
C ALA A 500 10.85 18.92 -5.22
N PHE A 501 12.14 18.61 -5.30
CA PHE A 501 13.07 18.53 -4.18
C PHE A 501 13.98 19.76 -4.13
N LEU A 502 13.35 20.94 -4.00
CA LEU A 502 14.05 22.21 -3.93
C LEU A 502 14.86 22.31 -2.62
N PRO A 503 16.17 22.61 -2.67
CA PRO A 503 17.00 22.73 -1.47
C PRO A 503 16.49 23.84 -0.54
N ASN A 504 16.87 23.78 0.74
CA ASN A 504 16.47 24.73 1.78
C ASN A 504 14.95 24.84 1.99
N THR A 505 14.20 23.77 1.73
CA THR A 505 12.75 23.67 2.04
C THR A 505 12.51 22.65 3.13
N VAL A 506 11.33 22.68 3.77
CA VAL A 506 10.93 21.66 4.76
C VAL A 506 10.96 20.26 4.16
N LEU A 507 10.47 20.08 2.93
CA LEU A 507 10.53 18.77 2.26
C LEU A 507 11.98 18.32 1.98
N THR A 508 12.89 19.26 1.71
CA THR A 508 14.28 18.96 1.31
C THR A 508 15.24 19.83 2.11
N PRO A 509 15.46 19.48 3.41
CA PRO A 509 16.25 20.27 4.34
C PRO A 509 17.75 19.99 4.15
N VAL A 510 18.22 20.22 2.92
CA VAL A 510 19.61 20.12 2.50
C VAL A 510 20.00 21.38 1.73
N THR A 511 21.26 21.77 1.83
CA THR A 511 21.78 22.95 1.12
C THR A 511 22.23 22.60 -0.31
N PRO A 512 22.31 23.59 -1.22
CA PRO A 512 22.87 23.38 -2.55
C PRO A 512 24.31 22.82 -2.53
N GLU A 513 25.12 23.23 -1.54
CA GLU A 513 26.49 22.76 -1.36
C GLU A 513 26.51 21.27 -0.97
N GLN A 514 25.57 20.83 -0.12
CA GLN A 514 25.43 19.43 0.25
C GLN A 514 25.01 18.56 -0.96
N ILE A 515 24.09 19.04 -1.79
CA ILE A 515 23.71 18.35 -3.04
C ILE A 515 24.89 18.29 -4.03
N THR A 516 25.68 19.36 -4.09
CA THR A 516 26.87 19.40 -4.95
C THR A 516 27.94 18.42 -4.47
N ALA A 517 28.14 18.31 -3.15
CA ALA A 517 29.07 17.36 -2.54
C ALA A 517 28.59 15.90 -2.69
N ASN A 518 27.29 15.66 -2.52
CA ASN A 518 26.65 14.36 -2.77
C ASN A 518 25.26 14.56 -3.39
N PRO A 519 25.07 14.23 -4.69
CA PRO A 519 23.77 14.31 -5.35
C PRO A 519 22.66 13.53 -4.63
N GLU A 520 23.00 12.42 -3.95
CA GLU A 520 22.02 11.62 -3.22
C GLU A 520 21.46 12.32 -1.98
N ALA A 521 22.07 13.44 -1.52
CA ALA A 521 21.56 14.25 -0.41
C ALA A 521 20.14 14.78 -0.69
N VAL A 522 19.75 14.94 -1.95
CA VAL A 522 18.39 15.34 -2.33
C VAL A 522 17.32 14.33 -1.86
N LEU A 523 17.72 13.06 -1.69
CA LEU A 523 16.90 11.95 -1.23
C LEU A 523 16.89 11.80 0.30
N LEU A 524 17.39 12.78 1.06
CA LEU A 524 17.34 12.75 2.52
C LEU A 524 15.91 12.43 2.97
N ASP A 525 15.76 11.28 3.61
CA ASP A 525 14.49 10.65 3.98
C ASP A 525 14.38 10.42 5.49
N THR A 526 15.19 11.16 6.25
CA THR A 526 15.15 11.24 7.70
C THR A 526 14.63 12.61 8.08
N MET A 527 13.53 12.67 8.84
CA MET A 527 12.99 13.94 9.35
C MET A 527 13.99 14.58 10.32
N PRO A 528 14.41 15.84 10.11
CA PRO A 528 15.30 16.54 11.04
C PRO A 528 14.74 16.61 12.46
N GLU A 529 15.63 16.58 13.47
CA GLU A 529 15.24 16.67 14.88
C GLU A 529 14.53 17.99 15.22
N SER A 530 14.81 19.07 14.48
CA SER A 530 14.15 20.35 14.64
C SER A 530 12.68 20.35 14.20
N TYR A 531 12.22 19.33 13.47
CA TYR A 531 10.85 19.20 13.01
C TYR A 531 10.04 18.32 13.96
N THR A 532 8.73 18.54 13.95
CA THR A 532 7.77 17.65 14.61
C THR A 532 6.71 17.24 13.61
N LEU A 533 6.21 16.02 13.77
CA LEU A 533 5.02 15.53 13.08
C LEU A 533 4.05 15.04 14.15
N LEU A 534 2.82 15.57 14.13
CA LEU A 534 1.79 15.25 15.13
C LEU A 534 2.27 15.46 16.58
N GLY A 535 3.11 16.48 16.80
CA GLY A 535 3.68 16.81 18.11
C GLY A 535 4.84 15.92 18.56
N VAL A 536 5.37 15.04 17.71
CA VAL A 536 6.44 14.10 18.04
C VAL A 536 7.67 14.34 17.15
N HIS A 537 8.86 14.24 17.75
CA HIS A 537 10.13 14.29 17.04
C HIS A 537 10.49 12.92 16.45
N GLY A 538 11.17 12.92 15.30
CA GLY A 538 11.75 11.71 14.73
C GLY A 538 12.88 11.19 15.61
N ASP A 539 13.07 9.87 15.63
CA ASP A 539 14.24 9.26 16.28
C ASP A 539 15.41 9.06 15.30
N GLY A 540 15.42 9.75 14.16
CA GLY A 540 16.44 9.58 13.13
C GLY A 540 16.34 8.27 12.33
N THR A 541 15.28 7.47 12.48
CA THR A 541 15.03 6.33 11.59
C THR A 541 14.73 6.84 10.18
N MET A 542 15.46 6.34 9.17
CA MET A 542 15.22 6.71 7.78
C MET A 542 13.93 6.08 7.22
N GLY A 543 13.33 6.77 6.26
CA GLY A 543 12.29 6.20 5.40
C GLY A 543 10.94 5.96 6.08
N PRO A 544 10.05 5.17 5.47
CA PRO A 544 8.66 5.02 5.91
C PRO A 544 8.50 4.45 7.32
N LEU A 545 9.46 3.66 7.82
CA LEU A 545 9.44 3.18 9.21
C LEU A 545 9.52 4.34 10.21
N GLY A 546 10.32 5.38 9.92
CA GLY A 546 10.38 6.59 10.73
C GLY A 546 9.01 7.29 10.82
N PHE A 547 8.30 7.40 9.69
CA PHE A 547 6.93 7.91 9.66
C PHE A 547 5.95 7.03 10.46
N GLY A 548 5.98 5.70 10.26
CA GLY A 548 5.12 4.77 11.00
C GLY A 548 5.31 4.87 12.52
N LYS A 549 6.57 4.99 12.98
CA LYS A 549 6.91 5.22 14.39
C LYS A 549 6.31 6.52 14.93
N LEU A 550 6.32 7.61 14.16
CA LEU A 550 5.73 8.89 14.56
C LEU A 550 4.21 8.77 14.73
N LEU A 551 3.53 8.03 13.85
CA LEU A 551 2.08 7.79 13.97
C LEU A 551 1.73 6.98 15.24
N VAL A 552 2.52 5.95 15.55
CA VAL A 552 2.30 5.12 16.75
C VAL A 552 2.63 5.90 18.02
N ARG A 553 3.76 6.62 18.07
CA ARG A 553 4.19 7.39 19.26
C ARG A 553 3.28 8.57 19.59
N SER A 554 2.71 9.24 18.58
CA SER A 554 1.73 10.32 18.80
C SER A 554 0.38 9.81 19.33
N GLY A 555 0.12 8.50 19.19
CA GLY A 555 -1.17 7.89 19.49
C GLY A 555 -2.25 8.17 18.44
N GLU A 556 -1.94 8.92 17.37
CA GLU A 556 -2.90 9.19 16.30
C GLU A 556 -3.29 7.93 15.53
N PHE A 557 -2.36 6.98 15.38
CA PHE A 557 -2.68 5.64 14.88
C PHE A 557 -3.75 4.96 15.73
N ASP A 558 -3.56 4.92 17.04
CA ASP A 558 -4.45 4.23 17.97
C ASP A 558 -5.84 4.89 17.99
N ARG A 559 -5.90 6.22 17.97
CA ARG A 559 -7.18 6.97 17.87
C ARG A 559 -7.90 6.66 16.56
N CYS A 560 -7.18 6.65 15.43
CA CYS A 560 -7.77 6.40 14.13
C CYS A 560 -8.33 4.98 14.03
N VAL A 561 -7.53 3.97 14.40
CA VAL A 561 -7.93 2.56 14.38
C VAL A 561 -9.13 2.32 15.28
N SER A 562 -9.11 2.80 16.53
CA SER A 562 -10.24 2.63 17.45
C SER A 562 -11.53 3.26 16.92
N ARG A 563 -11.46 4.43 16.27
CA ARG A 563 -12.63 5.07 15.64
C ARG A 563 -13.16 4.25 14.45
N LYS A 564 -12.27 3.75 13.59
CA LYS A 564 -12.63 2.95 12.42
C LYS A 564 -13.26 1.61 12.83
N LEU A 565 -12.69 0.92 13.82
CA LEU A 565 -13.24 -0.32 14.36
C LEU A 565 -14.57 -0.09 15.11
N TYR A 566 -14.68 1.00 15.86
CA TYR A 566 -15.94 1.39 16.48
C TYR A 566 -17.03 1.63 15.42
N ALA A 567 -16.73 2.37 14.36
CA ALA A 567 -17.69 2.60 13.28
C ALA A 567 -18.12 1.30 12.58
N MET A 568 -17.16 0.41 12.29
CA MET A 568 -17.44 -0.88 11.68
C MET A 568 -18.33 -1.78 12.55
N PHE A 569 -18.07 -1.84 13.86
CA PHE A 569 -18.70 -2.81 14.76
C PHE A 569 -19.95 -2.27 15.46
N ILE A 570 -19.91 -1.02 15.94
CA ILE A 570 -21.04 -0.36 16.61
C ILE A 570 -22.02 0.24 15.58
N GLY A 571 -21.53 0.64 14.41
CA GLY A 571 -22.36 1.14 13.31
C GLY A 571 -22.53 2.66 13.25
N ARG A 572 -21.69 3.44 13.95
CA ARG A 572 -21.65 4.91 13.82
C ARG A 572 -20.24 5.46 13.89
N GLU A 573 -20.00 6.57 13.19
CA GLU A 573 -18.74 7.30 13.32
C GLU A 573 -18.69 8.12 14.61
N LEU A 574 -17.49 8.24 15.18
CA LEU A 574 -17.23 9.11 16.32
C LEU A 574 -16.74 10.48 15.82
N ASN A 575 -17.35 11.55 16.32
CA ASN A 575 -16.98 12.92 15.99
C ASN A 575 -15.76 13.36 16.84
N PRO A 576 -14.60 13.65 16.22
CA PRO A 576 -13.40 13.99 16.96
C PRO A 576 -13.49 15.34 17.69
N ALA A 577 -14.37 16.26 17.27
CA ALA A 577 -14.54 17.55 17.90
C ALA A 577 -15.34 17.48 19.21
N SER A 578 -16.39 16.64 19.26
CA SER A 578 -17.28 16.53 20.43
C SER A 578 -17.01 15.30 21.30
N GLU A 579 -16.48 14.21 20.75
CA GLU A 579 -16.32 12.93 21.45
C GLU A 579 -14.85 12.59 21.75
N LYS A 580 -13.95 13.58 21.73
CA LYS A 580 -12.50 13.39 21.91
C LYS A 580 -12.14 12.55 23.14
N ARG A 581 -12.75 12.82 24.30
CA ARG A 581 -12.46 12.07 25.55
C ARG A 581 -12.79 10.59 25.43
N PHE A 582 -13.87 10.26 24.71
CA PHE A 582 -14.27 8.88 24.48
C PHE A 582 -13.35 8.19 23.48
N ILE A 583 -12.97 8.88 22.40
CA ILE A 583 -11.96 8.40 21.44
C ILE A 583 -10.64 8.10 22.17
N ASP A 584 -10.17 9.01 23.02
CA ASP A 584 -8.94 8.83 23.80
C ASP A 584 -9.05 7.65 24.78
N LYS A 585 -10.25 7.39 25.35
CA LYS A 585 -10.51 6.18 26.15
C LYS A 585 -10.38 4.92 25.29
N LEU A 586 -11.06 4.86 24.14
CA LEU A 586 -10.99 3.71 23.23
C LEU A 586 -9.58 3.43 22.73
N ALA A 587 -8.79 4.48 22.45
CA ALA A 587 -7.39 4.34 22.07
C ALA A 587 -6.55 3.70 23.20
N ARG A 588 -6.72 4.14 24.46
CA ARG A 588 -6.03 3.52 25.60
C ARG A 588 -6.41 2.06 25.78
N GLU A 589 -7.69 1.72 25.64
CA GLU A 589 -8.17 0.34 25.75
C GLU A 589 -7.65 -0.56 24.62
N PHE A 590 -7.51 0.00 23.42
CA PHE A 590 -6.90 -0.68 22.29
C PHE A 590 -5.41 -0.96 22.54
N VAL A 591 -4.66 0.03 23.03
CA VAL A 591 -3.24 -0.14 23.41
C VAL A 591 -3.07 -1.13 24.56
N ALA A 592 -3.92 -1.08 25.59
CA ALA A 592 -3.89 -2.00 26.72
C ALA A 592 -4.14 -3.48 26.33
N ARG A 593 -4.65 -3.71 25.12
CA ARG A 593 -4.88 -5.04 24.52
C ARG A 593 -3.85 -5.35 23.43
N ASP A 594 -2.65 -4.81 23.56
CA ASP A 594 -1.54 -4.96 22.62
C ASP A 594 -1.88 -4.57 21.17
N ARG A 595 -2.85 -3.66 20.97
CA ARG A 595 -3.35 -3.29 19.64
C ARG A 595 -3.91 -4.47 18.84
N LYS A 596 -4.37 -5.53 19.49
CA LYS A 596 -4.96 -6.71 18.85
C LYS A 596 -6.45 -6.50 18.62
N LEU A 597 -6.91 -6.87 17.42
CA LEU A 597 -8.28 -6.59 16.99
C LEU A 597 -9.32 -7.42 17.74
N ARG A 598 -9.18 -8.76 17.85
CA ARG A 598 -10.21 -9.61 18.51
C ARG A 598 -10.39 -9.26 20.00
N PRO A 599 -9.33 -9.08 20.80
CA PRO A 599 -9.48 -8.60 22.18
C PRO A 599 -10.18 -7.24 22.27
N PHE A 600 -9.91 -6.31 21.35
CA PHE A 600 -10.57 -5.00 21.34
C PHE A 600 -12.05 -5.10 20.95
N ILE A 601 -12.42 -5.95 19.98
CA ILE A 601 -13.82 -6.22 19.65
C ILE A 601 -14.57 -6.80 20.87
N ARG A 602 -13.97 -7.73 21.63
CA ARG A 602 -14.57 -8.23 22.87
C ARG A 602 -14.84 -7.12 23.87
N TYR A 603 -13.92 -6.16 24.01
CA TYR A 603 -14.16 -4.98 24.84
C TYR A 603 -15.28 -4.09 24.31
N LEU A 604 -15.34 -3.85 23.00
CA LEU A 604 -16.43 -3.08 22.38
C LEU A 604 -17.79 -3.76 22.61
N PHE A 605 -17.82 -5.09 22.63
CA PHE A 605 -19.02 -5.87 22.92
C PHE A 605 -19.56 -5.65 24.33
N GLU A 606 -18.69 -5.38 25.30
CA GLU A 606 -19.06 -5.11 26.68
C GLU A 606 -19.55 -3.66 26.90
N GLN A 607 -19.43 -2.78 25.90
CA GLN A 607 -19.80 -1.38 26.07
C GLN A 607 -21.32 -1.17 26.04
N PRO A 608 -21.89 -0.31 26.92
CA PRO A 608 -23.32 0.00 26.93
C PRO A 608 -23.85 0.50 25.58
N GLU A 609 -23.03 1.23 24.82
CA GLU A 609 -23.38 1.77 23.51
C GLU A 609 -23.70 0.68 22.49
N LEU A 610 -23.08 -0.51 22.57
CA LEU A 610 -23.45 -1.62 21.69
C LEU A 610 -24.90 -2.06 21.93
N ARG A 611 -25.42 -1.89 23.16
CA ARG A 611 -26.77 -2.28 23.56
C ARG A 611 -27.83 -1.23 23.25
N ARG A 612 -27.46 -0.06 22.71
CA ARG A 612 -28.40 1.00 22.36
C ARG A 612 -28.84 0.92 20.89
N GLY A 613 -30.13 1.20 20.67
CA GLY A 613 -30.69 1.48 19.36
C GLY A 613 -30.18 2.84 18.92
N LEU A 614 -29.36 2.85 17.88
CA LEU A 614 -28.79 4.08 17.30
C LEU A 614 -29.79 4.79 16.41
#